data_AF-A0A381V2T5-F1
#
_entry.id   AF-A0A381V2T5-F1
#
_cell.length_a   1.000
_cell.length_b   1.000
_cell.length_c   1.000
_cell.angle_alpha   90.00
_cell.angle_beta   90.00
_cell.angle_gamma   90.00
#
_symmetry.space_group_name_H-M   'P 1'
#
loop_
_entity.id
_entity.type
_entity.pdbx_description
1 polymer ?
#
loop_
_entity_poly.entity_id
_entity_poly.type
_entity_poly.pdbx_seq_one_letter_code
_entity_poly.pdbx_strand_id
1 'polypeptide(L)'
;HFALTFLVDRFQKKHRIIIHTMVNVLVLLFLSIFVWKSFEYTLSVIDQIGPGTGLSMSIPYSSSIVGGVLMIYYIVQNMKIMHEKNKL
;
A
#
# COMPACT_ATOMS: atom_id res chain seq x y z
N HIS A 1 17.38 13.15 14.13
CA HIS A 1 17.04 11.75 14.44
C HIS A 1 16.68 11.54 15.92
N PHE A 2 17.46 12.07 16.88
CA PHE A 2 17.28 11.86 18.33
C PHE A 2 15.98 12.42 18.95
N ALA A 3 15.46 13.56 18.45
CA ALA A 3 14.27 14.20 19.00
C ALA A 3 12.95 13.44 18.68
N LEU A 4 12.89 12.77 17.52
CA LEU A 4 11.74 11.95 17.13
C LEU A 4 11.69 10.64 17.92
N THR A 5 12.83 10.00 18.16
CA THR A 5 12.91 8.80 19.00
C THR A 5 12.49 9.09 20.44
N PHE A 6 12.88 10.24 21.01
CA PHE A 6 12.56 10.60 22.40
C PHE A 6 11.06 10.92 22.61
N LEU A 7 10.41 11.56 21.62
CA LEU A 7 8.97 11.84 21.68
C LEU A 7 8.15 10.55 21.53
N VAL A 8 8.60 9.64 20.66
CA VAL A 8 7.97 8.33 20.44
C VAL A 8 8.18 7.39 21.63
N ASP A 9 9.30 7.46 22.34
CA ASP A 9 9.56 6.65 23.55
C ASP A 9 8.68 7.05 24.73
N ARG A 10 8.21 8.30 24.79
CA ARG A 10 7.31 8.77 25.86
C ARG A 10 5.84 8.45 25.59
N PHE A 11 5.46 8.23 24.33
CA PHE A 11 4.12 7.77 23.98
C PHE A 11 4.03 6.26 24.20
N GLN A 12 3.42 5.90 25.35
CA GLN A 12 3.13 4.55 25.81
C GLN A 12 2.99 3.53 24.65
N LYS A 13 3.74 2.42 24.72
CA LYS A 13 3.76 1.32 23.73
C LYS A 13 2.36 0.96 23.17
N LYS A 14 1.32 1.05 23.99
CA LYS A 14 -0.09 0.84 23.63
C LYS A 14 -0.62 1.81 22.56
N HIS A 15 -0.32 3.10 22.64
CA HIS A 15 -0.78 4.12 21.70
C HIS A 15 -0.10 3.96 20.34
N ARG A 16 1.20 3.61 20.36
CA ARG A 16 1.96 3.35 19.13
C ARG A 16 1.40 2.16 18.35
N ILE A 17 0.98 1.08 19.04
CA ILE A 17 0.32 -0.07 18.42
C ILE A 17 -1.01 0.35 17.78
N ILE A 18 -1.85 1.11 18.50
CA ILE A 18 -3.15 1.57 17.99
C ILE A 18 -2.98 2.43 16.74
N ILE A 19 -2.05 3.41 16.77
CA ILE A 19 -1.77 4.27 15.62
C ILE A 19 -1.26 3.45 14.43
N HIS A 20 -0.34 2.51 14.66
CA HIS A 20 0.15 1.63 13.59
C HIS A 20 -0.95 0.78 12.97
N THR A 21 -1.84 0.20 13.79
CA THR A 21 -2.99 -0.57 13.29
C THR A 21 -3.93 0.32 12.49
N MET A 22 -4.25 1.53 12.99
CA MET A 22 -5.14 2.47 12.31
C MET A 22 -4.58 2.91 10.95
N VAL A 23 -3.29 3.28 10.90
CA VAL A 23 -2.62 3.67 9.65
C VAL A 23 -2.58 2.52 8.66
N ASN A 24 -2.27 1.28 9.09
CA ASN A 24 -2.29 0.14 8.19
C ASN A 24 -3.68 -0.15 7.61
N VAL A 25 -4.73 -0.03 8.41
CA VAL A 25 -6.11 -0.18 7.93
C VAL A 25 -6.44 0.89 6.87
N LEU A 26 -6.07 2.15 7.12
CA LEU A 26 -6.28 3.23 6.16
C LEU A 26 -5.50 3.00 4.84
N VAL A 27 -4.25 2.58 4.93
CA VAL A 27 -3.43 2.29 3.75
C VAL A 27 -3.97 1.09 2.97
N LEU A 28 -4.44 0.03 3.65
CA LEU A 28 -5.08 -1.12 3.01
C LEU A 28 -6.38 -0.73 2.29
N LEU A 29 -7.17 0.14 2.90
CA LEU A 29 -8.40 0.65 2.30
C LEU A 29 -8.07 1.48 1.05
N PHE A 30 -7.11 2.40 1.15
CA PHE A 30 -6.62 3.18 0.02
C PHE A 30 -6.10 2.28 -1.12
N LEU A 31 -5.26 1.29 -0.80
CA LEU A 31 -4.71 0.37 -1.80
C LEU A 31 -5.79 -0.47 -2.47
N SER A 32 -6.81 -0.90 -1.74
CA SER A 32 -7.95 -1.63 -2.32
C SER A 32 -8.69 -0.78 -3.36
N ILE A 33 -8.98 0.49 -3.02
CA ILE A 33 -9.61 1.44 -3.94
C ILE A 33 -8.68 1.72 -5.13
N PHE A 34 -7.38 1.88 -4.88
CA PHE A 34 -6.37 2.13 -5.91
C PHE A 34 -6.30 0.98 -6.92
N VAL A 35 -6.25 -0.27 -6.46
CA VAL A 35 -6.23 -1.46 -7.33
C VAL A 35 -7.52 -1.53 -8.15
N TRP A 36 -8.68 -1.30 -7.51
CA TRP A 36 -9.97 -1.28 -8.21
C TRP A 36 -10.01 -0.23 -9.32
N LYS A 37 -9.60 1.01 -9.01
CA LYS A 37 -9.55 2.09 -10.00
C LYS A 37 -8.49 1.85 -11.07
N SER A 38 -7.38 1.21 -10.73
CA SER A 38 -6.36 0.81 -11.71
C SER A 38 -6.92 -0.21 -12.70
N PHE A 39 -7.73 -1.17 -12.25
CA PHE A 39 -8.43 -2.12 -13.13
C PHE A 39 -9.43 -1.42 -14.06
N GLU A 40 -10.31 -0.59 -13.49
CA GLU A 40 -11.33 0.17 -14.24
C GLU A 40 -10.67 1.06 -15.31
N TYR A 41 -9.59 1.74 -14.93
CA TYR A 41 -8.83 2.59 -15.84
C TYR A 41 -8.15 1.75 -16.92
N THR A 42 -7.42 0.70 -16.57
CA THR A 42 -6.72 -0.18 -17.55
C THR A 42 -7.66 -0.72 -18.62
N LEU A 43 -8.89 -1.12 -18.25
CA LEU A 43 -9.91 -1.56 -19.19
C LEU A 43 -10.42 -0.42 -20.07
N SER A 44 -10.60 0.78 -19.53
CA SER A 44 -11.06 1.96 -20.28
C SER A 44 -10.03 2.48 -21.31
N VAL A 45 -8.74 2.21 -21.11
CA VAL A 45 -7.65 2.62 -22.02
C VAL A 45 -7.08 1.46 -22.85
N ILE A 46 -7.71 0.28 -22.84
CA ILE A 46 -7.18 -0.90 -23.54
C ILE A 46 -7.07 -0.68 -25.06
N ASP A 47 -8.05 0.02 -25.63
CA ASP A 47 -8.13 0.37 -27.05
C ASP A 47 -7.33 1.64 -27.40
N GLN A 48 -6.75 2.32 -26.41
CA GLN A 48 -5.92 3.50 -26.63
C GLN A 48 -4.46 3.10 -26.81
N ILE A 49 -3.91 3.49 -27.97
CA ILE A 49 -2.51 3.27 -28.32
C ILE A 49 -1.71 4.50 -27.89
N GLY A 50 -0.62 4.30 -27.15
CA GLY A 50 0.25 5.37 -26.69
C GLY A 50 0.85 6.15 -27.86
N PRO A 51 0.58 7.47 -28.01
CA PRO A 51 0.95 8.24 -29.20
C PRO A 51 2.48 8.36 -29.41
N GLY A 52 3.28 8.09 -28.37
CA GLY A 52 4.74 8.14 -28.45
C GLY A 52 5.47 6.79 -28.39
N THR A 53 4.78 5.69 -28.04
CA THR A 53 5.41 4.37 -27.84
C THR A 53 4.85 3.28 -28.75
N GLY A 54 3.68 3.48 -29.36
CA GLY A 54 3.00 2.47 -30.17
C GLY A 54 2.50 1.25 -29.38
N LEU A 55 2.67 1.25 -28.06
CA LEU A 55 2.22 0.20 -27.16
C LEU A 55 0.79 0.49 -26.68
N SER A 56 -0.01 -0.56 -26.49
CA SER A 56 -1.31 -0.42 -25.82
C SER A 56 -1.08 0.14 -24.41
N MET A 57 -1.81 1.20 -24.06
CA MET A 57 -1.73 1.81 -22.73
C MET A 57 -2.07 0.81 -21.60
N SER A 58 -2.70 -0.31 -21.92
CA SER A 58 -2.97 -1.40 -20.98
C SER A 58 -1.71 -1.95 -20.28
N ILE A 59 -0.56 -1.98 -20.95
CA ILE A 59 0.69 -2.54 -20.39
C ILE A 59 1.19 -1.72 -19.18
N PRO A 60 1.44 -0.40 -19.30
CA PRO A 60 1.88 0.39 -18.15
C PRO A 60 0.84 0.42 -17.02
N TYR A 61 -0.46 0.48 -17.31
CA TYR A 61 -1.49 0.49 -16.26
C TYR A 61 -1.66 -0.86 -15.56
N SER A 62 -1.40 -1.98 -16.26
CA SER A 62 -1.34 -3.30 -15.61
C SER A 62 -0.24 -3.40 -14.56
N SER A 63 0.86 -2.64 -14.71
CA SER A 63 1.94 -2.60 -13.73
C SER A 63 1.49 -1.96 -12.41
N SER A 64 0.60 -0.96 -12.48
CA SER A 64 -0.01 -0.34 -11.29
C SER A 64 -0.88 -1.32 -10.52
N ILE A 65 -1.58 -2.22 -11.22
CA ILE A 65 -2.37 -3.29 -10.59
C ILE A 65 -1.45 -4.25 -9.84
N VAL A 66 -0.42 -4.78 -10.50
CA VAL A 66 0.53 -5.73 -9.89
C VAL A 66 1.26 -5.09 -8.70
N GLY A 67 1.71 -3.84 -8.86
CA GLY A 67 2.34 -3.08 -7.79
C GLY A 67 1.41 -2.88 -6.58
N GLY A 68 0.16 -2.50 -6.81
CA GLY A 68 -0.84 -2.34 -5.74
C GLY A 68 -1.12 -3.65 -4.99
N VAL A 69 -1.25 -4.77 -5.70
CA VAL A 69 -1.45 -6.10 -5.11
C VAL A 69 -0.24 -6.53 -4.27
N LEU A 70 0.98 -6.35 -4.78
CA LEU A 70 2.20 -6.65 -4.04
C LEU A 70 2.30 -5.80 -2.77
N MET A 71 1.92 -4.53 -2.83
CA MET A 71 1.97 -3.61 -1.69
C MET A 71 0.99 -4.03 -0.59
N ILE A 72 -0.21 -4.49 -0.97
CA ILE A 72 -1.18 -5.09 -0.04
C ILE A 72 -0.58 -6.33 0.63
N TYR A 73 0.01 -7.23 -0.16
CA TYR A 73 0.67 -8.43 0.35
C TYR A 73 1.76 -8.10 1.37
N TYR A 74 2.62 -7.12 1.09
CA TYR A 74 3.67 -6.68 2.00
C TYR A 74 3.13 -6.12 3.31
N ILE A 75 2.06 -5.31 3.27
CA ILE A 75 1.46 -4.76 4.49
C ILE A 75 0.89 -5.88 5.36
N VAL A 76 0.18 -6.84 4.77
CA VAL A 76 -0.36 -8.00 5.50
C VAL A 76 0.77 -8.83 6.12
N GLN A 77 1.84 -9.10 5.37
CA GLN A 77 2.98 -9.84 5.89
C GLN A 77 3.70 -9.09 7.01
N ASN A 78 3.88 -7.77 6.86
CA ASN A 78 4.46 -6.93 7.89
C ASN A 78 3.60 -6.90 9.17
N MET A 79 2.27 -6.86 9.04
CA MET A 79 1.35 -6.97 10.18
C MET A 79 1.51 -8.29 10.92
N LYS A 80 1.64 -9.42 10.20
CA LYS A 80 1.90 -10.73 10.80
C LYS A 80 3.20 -10.73 11.60
N ILE A 81 4.30 -10.27 10.99
CA ILE A 81 5.62 -10.23 11.64
C ILE A 81 5.59 -9.35 12.90
N MET A 82 4.95 -8.18 12.83
CA MET A 82 4.80 -7.29 13.98
C MET A 82 3.95 -7.91 15.10
N HIS A 83 2.92 -8.69 14.76
CA HIS A 83 2.11 -9.41 15.73
C HIS A 83 2.89 -10.54 16.42
N GLU A 84 3.71 -11.29 15.67
CA GLU A 84 4.58 -12.33 16.23
C GLU A 84 5.65 -11.76 17.16
N LYS A 85 6.29 -10.64 16.78
CA LYS A 85 7.26 -9.94 17.64
C LYS A 85 6.67 -9.38 18.93
N ASN A 86 5.37 -9.07 18.95
CA ASN A 86 4.67 -8.59 20.14
C ASN A 86 4.19 -9.72 21.07
N LYS A 87 4.26 -10.99 20.63
CA LYS A 87 3.91 -12.18 21.44
C LYS A 87 5.11 -12.77 22.19
N LEU A 88 6.34 -12.43 21.79
CA LEU A 88 7.60 -12.76 22.47
C LEU A 88 7.95 -11.67 23.49
#